data_AF-A0A6P7KG07-F1
#
_entry.id   AF-A0A6P7KG07-F1
#
_cell.length_a   1.000
_cell.length_b   1.000
_cell.length_c   1.000
_cell.angle_alpha   90.00
_cell.angle_beta   90.00
_cell.angle_gamma   90.00
#
_symmetry.space_group_name_H-M   'P 1'
#
loop_
_entity.id
_entity.type
_entity.pdbx_description
1 polymer ?
#
loop_
_entity_poly.entity_id
_entity_poly.type
_entity_poly.pdbx_seq_one_letter_code
_entity_poly.pdbx_strand_id
1 'polypeptide(L)'
;MQLLGVGSKSNAIDHQALLKQFEHLNHMNPNTFEVEDLDRLIKSATSDLENYDKNRHDDFKRYEMMKEHERRERLKNMNDEDRTKEEQHYEKMKKKHADHPIKKKKIIPNF
;
A
#
# COMPACT_ATOMS: atom_id res chain seq x y z
N MET A 1 23.04 -57.79 -14.79
CA MET A 1 22.84 -56.51 -14.05
C MET A 1 23.70 -55.45 -14.70
N GLN A 2 23.11 -54.46 -15.37
CA GLN A 2 23.80 -53.23 -15.78
C GLN A 2 22.92 -52.07 -15.30
N LEU A 3 23.53 -51.14 -14.56
CA LEU A 3 22.87 -50.07 -13.81
C LEU A 3 22.24 -49.00 -14.72
N LEU A 4 21.15 -48.44 -14.19
CA LEU A 4 20.38 -47.30 -14.66
C LEU A 4 21.24 -46.03 -14.74
N GLY A 5 21.32 -45.42 -15.93
CA GLY A 5 21.74 -44.03 -16.10
C GLY A 5 20.52 -43.12 -16.15
N VAL A 6 20.00 -42.71 -14.98
CA VAL A 6 19.05 -41.61 -14.89
C VAL A 6 19.83 -40.32 -15.13
N GLY A 7 19.72 -39.77 -16.34
CA GLY A 7 20.22 -38.44 -16.65
C GLY A 7 19.46 -37.41 -15.83
N SER A 8 20.11 -36.85 -14.80
CA SER A 8 19.65 -35.66 -14.09
C SER A 8 19.57 -34.50 -15.08
N LYS A 9 18.36 -34.13 -15.51
CA LYS A 9 18.15 -32.82 -16.14
C LYS A 9 18.41 -31.78 -15.05
N SER A 10 19.62 -31.23 -15.01
CA SER A 10 19.85 -29.97 -14.32
C SER A 10 18.92 -28.95 -14.97
N ASN A 11 17.94 -28.46 -14.21
CA ASN A 11 17.21 -27.27 -14.62
C ASN A 11 18.23 -26.12 -14.62
N ALA A 12 18.92 -25.94 -15.75
CA ALA A 12 19.74 -24.76 -15.97
C ALA A 12 18.78 -23.58 -15.93
N ILE A 13 18.75 -22.89 -14.80
CA ILE A 13 18.03 -21.63 -14.67
C ILE A 13 18.64 -20.72 -15.72
N ASP A 14 17.83 -20.25 -16.65
CA ASP A 14 18.24 -19.24 -17.61
C ASP A 14 18.54 -17.95 -16.82
N HIS A 15 19.81 -17.81 -16.44
CA HIS A 15 20.31 -16.68 -15.66
C HIS A 15 19.98 -15.36 -16.34
N GLN A 16 19.89 -15.33 -17.67
CA GLN A 16 19.55 -14.13 -18.42
C GLN A 16 18.06 -13.82 -18.38
N ALA A 17 17.18 -14.83 -18.40
CA ALA A 17 15.76 -14.64 -18.15
C ALA A 17 15.48 -14.18 -16.71
N LEU A 18 16.24 -14.69 -15.73
CA LEU A 18 16.11 -14.29 -14.33
C LEU A 18 16.54 -12.82 -14.09
N LEU A 19 17.66 -12.39 -14.69
CA LEU A 19 18.14 -11.01 -14.57
C LEU A 19 17.14 -10.00 -15.16
N LYS A 20 16.44 -10.37 -16.23
CA LYS A 20 15.37 -9.55 -16.82
C LYS A 20 14.21 -9.26 -15.88
N GLN A 21 14.04 -10.04 -14.81
CA GLN A 21 13.01 -9.81 -13.79
C GLN A 21 13.39 -8.66 -12.84
N PHE A 22 14.67 -8.29 -12.76
CA PHE A 22 15.15 -7.22 -11.88
C PHE A 22 15.41 -5.96 -12.71
N GLU A 23 14.46 -5.02 -12.66
CA GLU A 23 14.53 -3.76 -13.42
C GLU A 23 15.69 -2.83 -12.99
N HIS A 24 16.21 -3.01 -11.77
CA HIS A 24 17.28 -2.18 -11.22
C HIS A 24 18.70 -2.66 -11.60
N LEU A 25 18.84 -3.79 -12.28
CA LEU A 25 20.13 -4.32 -12.73
C LEU A 25 20.40 -3.98 -14.19
N ASN A 26 21.65 -3.69 -14.53
CA ASN A 26 22.08 -3.52 -15.91
C ASN A 26 22.23 -4.87 -16.64
N HIS A 27 21.26 -5.20 -17.50
CA HIS A 27 21.26 -6.47 -18.23
C HIS A 27 22.33 -6.56 -19.34
N MET A 28 22.96 -5.45 -19.70
CA MET A 28 24.06 -5.41 -20.66
C MET A 28 25.42 -5.73 -20.02
N ASN A 29 25.50 -5.69 -18.68
CA ASN A 29 26.66 -6.13 -17.91
C ASN A 29 26.23 -7.07 -16.76
N PRO A 30 25.81 -8.30 -17.07
CA PRO A 30 25.22 -9.21 -16.08
C PRO A 30 26.22 -9.77 -15.06
N ASN A 31 27.52 -9.54 -15.24
CA ASN A 31 28.58 -10.21 -14.50
C ASN A 31 29.08 -9.40 -13.29
N THR A 32 28.75 -8.11 -13.20
CA THR A 32 29.16 -7.24 -12.10
C THR A 32 28.02 -6.35 -11.66
N PHE A 33 28.01 -5.99 -10.38
CA PHE A 33 27.06 -5.05 -9.80
C PHE A 33 27.74 -3.68 -9.69
N GLU A 34 27.20 -2.68 -10.39
CA GLU A 34 27.80 -1.36 -10.51
C GLU A 34 27.16 -0.34 -9.56
N VAL A 35 27.82 0.80 -9.38
CA VAL A 35 27.30 1.90 -8.55
C VAL A 35 25.95 2.41 -9.07
N GLU A 36 25.73 2.40 -10.38
CA GLU A 36 24.45 2.77 -10.97
C GLU A 36 23.31 1.79 -10.62
N ASP A 37 23.63 0.50 -10.49
CA ASP A 37 22.66 -0.53 -10.08
C ASP A 37 22.22 -0.30 -8.61
N LEU A 38 23.17 0.13 -7.76
CA LEU A 38 22.87 0.52 -6.38
C LEU A 38 21.93 1.72 -6.33
N ASP A 39 22.18 2.76 -7.12
CA ASP A 39 21.31 3.93 -7.20
C ASP A 39 19.90 3.57 -7.67
N ARG A 40 19.77 2.69 -8.67
CA ARG A 40 18.48 2.19 -9.16
C ARG A 40 17.76 1.36 -8.10
N LEU A 41 18.47 0.49 -7.39
CA LEU A 41 17.93 -0.31 -6.31
C LEU A 41 17.37 0.57 -5.18
N ILE A 42 18.13 1.57 -4.75
CA ILE A 42 17.72 2.49 -3.68
C ILE A 42 16.47 3.27 -4.11
N LYS A 43 16.42 3.78 -5.35
CA LYS A 43 15.25 4.49 -5.89
C LYS A 43 14.02 3.59 -5.97
N SER A 44 14.18 2.36 -6.48
CA SER A 44 13.08 1.38 -6.56
C SER A 44 12.54 1.07 -5.17
N ALA A 45 13.40 0.72 -4.23
CA ALA A 45 13.00 0.39 -2.87
C ALA A 45 12.31 1.55 -2.16
N THR A 46 12.78 2.79 -2.38
CA THR A 46 12.15 4.00 -1.82
C THR A 46 10.76 4.23 -2.41
N SER A 47 10.62 4.12 -3.74
CA SER A 47 9.34 4.23 -4.42
C SER A 47 8.35 3.15 -3.97
N ASP A 48 8.81 1.91 -3.80
CA ASP A 48 7.98 0.81 -3.32
C ASP A 48 7.50 1.07 -1.88
N LEU A 49 8.36 1.58 -1.01
CA LEU A 49 8.00 1.95 0.37
C LEU A 49 7.00 3.09 0.43
N GLU A 50 7.16 4.12 -0.41
CA GLU A 50 6.23 5.25 -0.50
C GLU A 50 4.85 4.80 -1.00
N ASN A 51 4.81 3.86 -1.93
CA ASN A 51 3.58 3.35 -2.53
C ASN A 51 2.97 2.14 -1.80
N TYR A 52 3.69 1.51 -0.86
CA TYR A 52 3.28 0.30 -0.16
C TYR A 52 1.89 0.41 0.48
N ASP A 53 1.57 1.59 1.01
CA ASP A 53 0.31 1.84 1.72
C ASP A 53 -0.77 2.52 0.86
N LYS A 54 -0.53 2.71 -0.45
CA LYS A 54 -1.41 3.51 -1.30
C LYS A 54 -2.82 2.94 -1.40
N ASN A 55 -2.95 1.63 -1.66
CA ASN A 55 -4.27 1.00 -1.76
C ASN A 55 -5.06 1.09 -0.45
N ARG A 56 -4.40 0.86 0.68
CA ARG A 56 -5.03 1.00 2.01
C ARG A 56 -5.43 2.45 2.29
N HIS A 57 -4.66 3.43 1.83
CA HIS A 57 -5.03 4.84 1.92
C HIS A 57 -6.30 5.14 1.10
N ASP A 58 -6.36 4.66 -0.14
CA ASP A 58 -7.51 4.88 -1.02
C ASP A 58 -8.78 4.18 -0.51
N ASP A 59 -8.66 2.95 0.00
CA ASP A 59 -9.75 2.23 0.65
C ASP A 59 -10.27 2.98 1.88
N PHE A 60 -9.36 3.46 2.72
CA PHE A 60 -9.72 4.25 3.89
C PHE A 60 -10.44 5.55 3.50
N LYS A 61 -9.96 6.25 2.46
CA LYS A 61 -10.60 7.45 1.94
C LYS A 61 -12.02 7.18 1.44
N ARG A 62 -12.21 6.11 0.65
CA ARG A 62 -13.55 5.69 0.18
C ARG A 62 -14.47 5.37 1.35
N TYR A 63 -13.98 4.63 2.34
CA TYR A 63 -14.73 4.26 3.52
C TYR A 63 -15.18 5.48 4.33
N GLU A 64 -14.29 6.43 4.64
CA GLU A 64 -14.66 7.63 5.41
C GLU A 64 -15.64 8.52 4.63
N MET A 65 -15.51 8.62 3.29
CA MET A 65 -16.47 9.34 2.44
C MET A 65 -17.87 8.69 2.47
N MET A 66 -17.95 7.37 2.31
CA MET A 66 -19.22 6.64 2.39
C MET A 66 -19.87 6.79 3.76
N LYS A 67 -19.09 6.64 4.84
CA LYS A 67 -19.56 6.77 6.21
C LYS A 67 -20.14 8.16 6.50
N GLU A 68 -19.50 9.22 6.01
CA GLU A 68 -20.01 10.59 6.16
C GLU A 68 -21.25 10.82 5.30
N HIS A 69 -21.31 10.26 4.08
CA HIS A 69 -22.51 10.31 3.25
C HIS A 69 -23.72 9.65 3.94
N GLU A 70 -23.57 8.42 4.43
CA GLU A 70 -24.61 7.72 5.18
C GLU A 70 -25.05 8.49 6.44
N ARG A 71 -24.09 9.13 7.13
CA ARG A 71 -24.40 9.99 8.29
C ARG A 71 -25.33 11.14 7.87
N ARG A 72 -24.99 11.85 6.79
CA ARG A 72 -25.79 12.98 6.28
C ARG A 72 -27.18 12.53 5.85
N GLU A 73 -27.28 11.40 5.14
CA GLU A 73 -28.57 10.85 4.74
C GLU A 73 -29.44 10.50 5.95
N ARG A 74 -28.86 9.91 7.00
CA ARG A 74 -29.59 9.60 8.24
C ARG A 74 -30.14 10.85 8.92
N LEU A 75 -29.34 11.93 8.97
CA LEU A 75 -29.74 13.18 9.61
C LEU A 75 -30.88 13.91 8.89
N LYS A 76 -31.04 13.73 7.58
CA LYS A 76 -32.10 14.39 6.80
C LYS A 76 -33.52 14.03 7.26
N ASN A 77 -33.70 12.82 7.79
CA ASN A 77 -35.01 12.30 8.18
C ASN A 77 -35.24 12.32 9.70
N MET A 78 -34.35 12.95 10.48
CA MET A 78 -34.46 13.07 11.94
C MET A 78 -35.17 14.36 12.36
N ASN A 79 -35.84 14.33 13.51
CA ASN A 79 -36.35 15.53 14.17
C ASN A 79 -35.19 16.34 14.79
N ASP A 80 -35.45 17.60 15.18
CA ASP A 80 -34.40 18.51 15.66
C ASP A 80 -33.72 18.06 16.97
N GLU A 81 -34.47 17.41 17.87
CA GLU A 81 -33.94 16.93 19.15
C GLU A 81 -32.99 15.73 18.97
N ASP A 82 -33.39 14.78 18.14
CA ASP A 82 -32.60 13.59 17.81
C ASP A 82 -31.38 13.95 16.97
N ARG A 83 -31.52 14.90 16.02
CA ARG A 83 -30.38 15.43 15.25
C ARG A 83 -29.32 16.01 16.18
N THR A 84 -29.73 16.82 17.16
CA THR A 84 -28.80 17.44 18.12
C THR A 84 -28.05 16.40 18.95
N LYS A 85 -28.73 15.35 19.42
CA LYS A 85 -28.12 14.25 20.19
C LYS A 85 -27.12 13.45 19.35
N GLU A 86 -27.48 13.10 18.11
CA GLU A 86 -26.62 12.36 17.18
C GLU A 86 -25.35 13.15 16.83
N GLU A 87 -25.47 14.47 16.63
CA GLU A 87 -24.35 15.35 16.31
C GLU A 87 -23.37 15.49 17.47
N GLN A 88 -23.89 15.60 18.71
CA GLN A 88 -23.06 15.61 19.92
C GLN A 88 -22.32 14.27 20.11
N HIS A 89 -22.99 13.14 19.83
CA HIS A 89 -22.38 11.83 19.89
C HIS A 89 -21.25 11.70 18.85
N TYR A 90 -21.50 12.15 17.62
CA TYR A 90 -20.51 12.16 16.54
C TYR A 90 -19.26 12.98 16.90
N GLU A 91 -19.43 14.20 17.42
CA GLU A 91 -18.30 15.05 17.84
C GLU A 91 -17.47 14.42 18.96
N LYS A 92 -18.12 13.73 19.92
CA LYS A 92 -17.40 12.94 20.95
C LYS A 92 -16.57 11.81 20.32
N MET A 93 -17.13 11.08 19.36
CA MET A 93 -16.41 10.01 18.66
C MET A 93 -15.25 10.56 17.82
N LYS A 94 -15.44 11.70 17.16
CA LYS A 94 -14.41 12.37 16.36
C LYS A 94 -13.22 12.80 17.23
N LYS A 95 -13.47 13.38 18.41
CA LYS A 95 -12.42 13.73 19.37
C LYS A 95 -11.60 12.51 19.80
N LYS A 96 -12.26 11.40 20.19
CA LYS A 96 -11.57 10.14 20.55
C LYS A 96 -10.68 9.61 19.42
N HIS A 97 -11.12 9.73 18.16
CA HIS A 97 -10.35 9.28 17.01
C HIS A 97 -9.17 10.21 16.65
N ALA A 98 -9.25 11.51 16.96
CA ALA A 98 -8.19 12.47 16.71
C ALA A 98 -6.98 12.29 17.66
N ASP A 99 -7.22 11.77 18.85
CA ASP A 99 -6.17 11.53 19.85
C ASP A 99 -5.30 10.30 19.54
N HIS A 100 -5.72 9.44 18.60
CA HIS A 100 -4.97 8.24 18.24
C HIS A 100 -3.72 8.57 17.39
N PRO A 101 -2.52 8.09 17.77
CA PRO A 101 -1.24 8.49 17.17
C PRO A 101 -1.13 8.22 15.65
N ILE A 102 -1.85 7.22 15.15
CA ILE A 102 -1.87 6.84 13.74
C ILE A 102 -2.67 7.85 12.86
N LYS A 103 -3.70 8.52 13.39
CA LYS A 103 -4.51 9.48 12.62
C LYS A 103 -3.90 10.89 12.55
N LYS A 104 -3.04 11.26 13.52
CA LYS A 104 -2.38 12.59 13.56
C LYS A 104 -1.50 12.89 12.33
N LYS A 105 -1.03 11.86 11.61
CA LYS A 105 -0.19 12.00 10.40
C LYS A 105 -0.95 11.99 9.06
N LYS A 106 -2.25 11.64 9.02
CA LYS A 106 -2.98 11.38 7.76
C LYS A 106 -4.12 12.36 7.46
N ILE A 107 -4.38 13.32 8.34
CA ILE A 107 -5.24 14.47 8.04
C ILE A 107 -4.35 15.52 7.36
N ILE A 108 -4.18 15.40 6.05
CA ILE A 108 -3.75 16.55 5.24
C ILE A 108 -4.98 17.47 5.23
N PRO A 109 -4.90 18.69 5.80
CA PRO A 109 -5.98 19.65 5.70
C PRO A 109 -5.88 20.28 4.32
N ASN A 110 -6.41 19.62 3.29
CA ASN A 110 -6.64 20.28 2.02
C ASN A 110 -8.10 20.72 1.97
N PHE A 111 -8.24 22.05 2.11
CA PHE A 111 -9.15 22.84 1.30
C PHE A 111 -9.19 22.36 -0.16
#